data_AF-A0A1Y5Q5K8-F1
#
_entry.id   AF-A0A1Y5Q5K8-F1
#
_cell.length_a   1.000
_cell.length_b   1.000
_cell.length_c   1.000
_cell.angle_alpha   90.00
_cell.angle_beta   90.00
_cell.angle_gamma   90.00
#
_symmetry.space_group_name_H-M   'P 1'
#
loop_
_entity.id
_entity.type
_entity.pdbx_description
1 polymer ?
#
loop_
_entity_poly.entity_id
_entity_poly.type
_entity_poly.pdbx_seq_one_letter_code
_entity_poly.pdbx_strand_id
1 'polypeptide(L)'
;MSRAAPCRLPAPFGWTEGENSRHLFLGKVEVLEVRTQRRGWIVQIHLQDPLRPQPKVAVRSPNAGMRWGARWAKARVHLLTAIAAAGPAAAPTPRHVLCSPRTGSQP
;
A
#
# COMPACT_ATOMS: atom_id res chain seq x y z
N MET A 1 -27.12 9.52 14.31
CA MET A 1 -25.74 10.02 14.45
C MET A 1 -25.07 9.97 13.09
N SER A 2 -24.77 11.13 12.48
CA SER A 2 -24.19 11.21 11.14
C SER A 2 -22.78 10.61 11.11
N ARG A 3 -22.68 9.39 10.59
CA ARG A 3 -21.43 8.72 10.24
C ARG A 3 -20.74 9.59 9.20
N ALA A 4 -19.86 10.49 9.66
CA ALA A 4 -19.11 11.42 8.82
C ALA A 4 -18.43 10.60 7.73
N ALA A 5 -18.94 10.73 6.50
CA ALA A 5 -18.45 9.97 5.36
C ALA A 5 -16.93 10.17 5.28
N PRO A 6 -16.14 9.08 5.23
CA PRO A 6 -14.70 9.20 5.10
C PRO A 6 -14.41 10.08 3.89
N CYS A 7 -13.57 11.11 4.10
CA CYS A 7 -13.32 12.21 3.17
C CYS A 7 -13.50 11.80 1.71
N ARG A 8 -14.50 12.36 1.01
CA ARG A 8 -14.78 12.05 -0.41
C ARG A 8 -13.50 12.29 -1.21
N LEU A 9 -12.84 11.20 -1.61
CA LEU A 9 -11.75 11.25 -2.56
C LEU A 9 -12.35 11.31 -3.97
N PRO A 10 -11.70 12.00 -4.91
CA PRO A 10 -12.16 11.99 -6.30
C PRO A 10 -12.09 10.57 -6.87
N ALA A 11 -12.98 10.23 -7.79
CA ALA A 11 -12.84 8.99 -8.55
C ALA A 11 -11.46 8.98 -9.27
N PRO A 12 -10.77 7.83 -9.35
CA PRO A 12 -11.20 6.46 -9.03
C PRO A 12 -10.71 5.96 -7.65
N PHE A 13 -10.56 6.83 -6.66
CA PHE A 13 -10.19 6.41 -5.31
C PHE A 13 -11.38 5.80 -4.56
N GLY A 14 -11.16 4.66 -3.90
CA GLY A 14 -12.17 3.96 -3.11
C GLY A 14 -11.60 3.38 -1.81
N TRP A 15 -12.35 3.48 -0.72
CA TRP A 15 -12.01 2.82 0.53
C TRP A 15 -12.75 1.49 0.65
N THR A 16 -12.02 0.46 1.07
CA THR A 16 -12.59 -0.82 1.50
C THR A 16 -12.35 -0.95 2.99
N GLU A 17 -13.43 -1.07 3.76
CA GLU A 17 -13.38 -1.23 5.22
C GLU A 17 -13.42 -2.73 5.57
N GLY A 18 -12.37 -3.23 6.22
CA GLY A 18 -12.33 -4.53 6.87
C GLY A 18 -12.53 -4.39 8.39
N GLU A 19 -12.63 -5.52 9.08
CA GLU A 19 -12.84 -5.56 10.53
C GLU A 19 -11.73 -4.82 11.30
N ASN A 20 -10.46 -5.10 10.94
CA ASN A 20 -9.28 -4.56 11.60
C ASN A 20 -8.33 -3.78 10.65
N SER A 21 -8.77 -3.55 9.42
CA SER A 21 -7.99 -2.85 8.39
C SER A 21 -8.89 -1.96 7.53
N ARG A 22 -8.33 -0.93 6.92
CA ARG A 22 -8.99 -0.11 5.90
C ARG A 22 -8.03 0.10 4.75
N HIS A 23 -8.44 -0.27 3.56
CA HIS A 23 -7.60 -0.24 2.38
C HIS A 23 -8.06 0.89 1.47
N LEU A 24 -7.12 1.68 0.95
CA LEU A 24 -7.39 2.68 -0.07
C LEU A 24 -6.93 2.14 -1.42
N PHE A 25 -7.83 2.12 -2.38
CA PHE A 25 -7.56 1.71 -3.75
C PHE A 25 -7.62 2.91 -4.69
N LEU A 26 -6.81 2.86 -5.75
CA LEU A 26 -6.91 3.69 -6.94
C LEU A 26 -7.24 2.76 -8.12
N GLY A 27 -8.52 2.68 -8.49
CA GLY A 27 -8.99 1.65 -9.43
C GLY A 27 -8.79 0.24 -8.86
N LYS A 28 -7.90 -0.55 -9.47
CA LYS A 28 -7.54 -1.92 -9.02
C LYS A 28 -6.24 -2.00 -8.22
N VAL A 29 -5.57 -0.86 -8.01
CA VAL A 29 -4.25 -0.80 -7.37
C VAL A 29 -4.40 -0.40 -5.91
N GLU A 30 -3.86 -1.20 -5.00
CA GLU A 30 -3.84 -0.89 -3.56
C GLU A 30 -2.81 0.22 -3.28
N VAL A 31 -3.28 1.34 -2.76
CA VAL A 31 -2.45 2.52 -2.49
C VAL A 31 -1.85 2.46 -1.09
N LEU A 32 -2.69 2.20 -0.09
CA LEU A 32 -2.29 2.14 1.30
C LEU A 32 -3.30 1.34 2.13
N GLU A 33 -2.86 0.94 3.30
CA GLU A 33 -3.63 0.20 4.29
C GLU A 33 -3.51 0.88 5.65
N VAL A 34 -4.64 1.03 6.34
CA VAL A 34 -4.72 1.45 7.74
C VAL A 34 -5.05 0.22 8.57
N ARG A 35 -4.09 -0.36 9.27
CA ARG A 35 -4.29 -1.59 10.06
C ARG A 35 -3.99 -1.38 11.53
N THR A 36 -4.62 -2.18 12.36
CA THR A 36 -4.25 -2.27 13.78
C THR A 36 -2.91 -3.00 13.91
N GLN A 37 -2.02 -2.46 14.73
CA GLN A 37 -0.76 -3.11 15.09
C GLN A 37 -0.53 -2.99 16.60
N ARG A 38 -0.51 -4.13 17.28
CA ARG A 38 -0.44 -4.24 18.75
C ARG A 38 -1.57 -3.47 19.45
N ARG A 39 -1.32 -2.24 19.91
CA ARG A 39 -2.28 -1.38 20.62
C ARG A 39 -2.55 -0.05 19.88
N GLY A 40 -2.02 0.11 18.67
CA GLY A 40 -2.13 1.34 17.89
C GLY A 40 -2.59 1.08 16.46
N TRP A 41 -2.84 2.15 15.73
CA TRP A 41 -3.16 2.09 14.31
C TRP A 41 -1.94 2.55 13.52
N ILE A 42 -1.68 1.90 12.39
CA ILE A 42 -0.63 2.30 11.47
C ILE A 42 -1.19 2.45 10.07
N VAL A 43 -0.69 3.43 9.34
CA VAL A 43 -0.87 3.55 7.91
C VAL A 43 0.38 3.00 7.24
N GLN A 44 0.20 2.01 6.37
CA GLN A 44 1.24 1.43 5.53
C GLN A 44 0.96 1.81 4.09
N ILE A 45 1.95 2.42 3.42
CA ILE A 45 1.83 2.80 2.01
C ILE A 45 2.38 1.68 1.14
N HIS A 46 1.56 1.21 0.20
CA HIS A 46 1.89 0.13 -0.72
C HIS A 46 2.24 0.65 -2.12
N LEU A 47 1.50 1.63 -2.63
CA LEU A 47 1.77 2.25 -3.94
C LEU A 47 2.75 3.42 -3.80
N GLN A 48 4.03 3.12 -3.95
CA GLN A 48 5.10 4.10 -4.07
C GLN A 48 6.27 3.52 -4.84
N ASP A 49 7.25 4.38 -5.14
CA ASP A 49 8.50 3.99 -5.76
C ASP A 49 9.16 2.83 -4.98
N PRO A 50 9.38 1.65 -5.58
CA PRO A 50 10.00 0.50 -4.93
C PRO A 50 11.43 0.78 -4.43
N LEU A 51 12.07 1.84 -4.93
CA LEU A 51 13.39 2.29 -4.49
C LEU A 51 13.35 3.11 -3.20
N ARG A 52 12.16 3.51 -2.70
CA ARG A 52 12.02 4.26 -1.46
C ARG A 52 11.43 3.41 -0.33
N PRO A 53 11.97 3.52 0.90
CA PRO A 53 11.48 2.75 2.04
C PRO A 53 10.02 3.11 2.34
N GLN A 54 9.20 2.08 2.57
CA GLN A 54 7.77 2.27 2.81
C GLN A 54 7.52 3.08 4.09
N PRO A 55 6.89 4.28 4.01
CA PRO A 55 6.55 5.03 5.20
C PRO A 55 5.47 4.28 5.98
N LYS A 56 5.78 3.96 7.24
CA LYS A 56 4.82 3.50 8.23
C LYS A 56 4.50 4.67 9.14
N VAL A 57 3.24 5.09 9.18
CA VAL A 57 2.81 6.26 9.98
C VAL A 57 1.90 5.78 11.10
N ALA A 58 2.33 5.98 12.34
CA ALA A 58 1.50 5.70 13.50
C ALA A 58 0.37 6.73 13.60
N VAL A 59 -0.85 6.25 13.82
CA VAL A 59 -2.05 7.07 13.97
C VAL A 59 -2.85 6.65 15.20
N ARG A 60 -3.62 7.60 15.75
CA ARG A 60 -4.36 7.39 17.01
C ARG A 60 -5.65 6.59 16.85
N SER A 61 -6.19 6.49 15.63
CA SER A 61 -7.46 5.82 15.33
C SER A 61 -7.56 5.48 13.84
N PRO A 62 -8.45 4.55 13.43
CA PRO A 62 -8.58 4.17 12.03
C PRO A 62 -9.08 5.35 11.18
N ASN A 63 -10.02 6.14 11.71
CA ASN A 63 -10.52 7.35 11.06
C ASN A 63 -9.43 8.41 10.87
N ALA A 64 -8.49 8.54 11.83
CA ALA A 64 -7.33 9.41 11.67
C ALA A 64 -6.41 8.90 10.55
N GLY A 65 -6.21 7.60 10.46
CA GLY A 65 -5.47 6.95 9.37
C GLY A 65 -6.13 7.18 8.01
N MET A 66 -7.45 7.02 7.91
CA MET A 66 -8.18 7.27 6.66
C MET A 66 -8.08 8.73 6.21
N ARG A 67 -8.23 9.69 7.13
CA ARG A 67 -8.06 11.12 6.82
C ARG A 67 -6.65 11.46 6.39
N TRP A 68 -5.66 10.90 7.08
CA TRP A 68 -4.25 11.08 6.73
C TRP A 68 -3.95 10.50 5.35
N GLY A 69 -4.38 9.25 5.09
CA GLY A 69 -4.19 8.57 3.82
C GLY A 69 -4.87 9.29 2.67
N ALA A 70 -6.10 9.78 2.88
CA ALA A 70 -6.82 10.57 1.88
C ALA A 70 -6.08 11.88 1.54
N ARG A 71 -5.58 12.61 2.54
CA ARG A 71 -4.78 13.83 2.30
C ARG A 71 -3.46 13.52 1.59
N TRP A 72 -2.78 12.45 2.01
CA TRP A 72 -1.53 11.99 1.41
C TRP A 72 -1.71 11.62 -0.07
N ALA A 73 -2.78 10.88 -0.38
CA ALA A 73 -3.11 10.45 -1.73
C ALA A 73 -3.55 11.64 -2.60
N LYS A 74 -4.37 12.55 -2.07
CA LYS A 74 -4.79 13.77 -2.79
C LYS A 74 -3.60 14.64 -3.18
N ALA A 75 -2.63 14.82 -2.28
CA ALA A 75 -1.41 15.58 -2.56
C ALA A 75 -0.49 14.91 -3.61
N ARG A 76 -0.71 13.62 -3.91
CA ARG A 76 0.15 12.80 -4.78
C ARG A 76 -0.62 12.16 -5.93
N VAL A 77 -1.82 12.66 -6.25
CA VAL A 77 -2.69 12.02 -7.24
C VAL A 77 -1.98 11.81 -8.58
N HIS A 78 -1.29 12.82 -9.10
CA HIS A 78 -0.56 12.70 -10.36
C HIS A 78 0.53 11.63 -10.35
N LEU A 79 1.29 11.53 -9.24
CA LEU A 79 2.33 10.53 -9.07
C LEU A 79 1.74 9.14 -8.91
N LEU A 80 0.69 8.98 -8.10
CA LEU A 80 0.03 7.68 -7.90
C LEU A 80 -0.64 7.19 -9.18
N THR A 81 -1.26 8.09 -9.95
CA THR A 81 -1.83 7.77 -11.27
C THR A 81 -0.74 7.39 -12.25
N ALA A 82 0.40 8.08 -12.28
CA ALA A 82 1.52 7.72 -13.16
C ALA A 82 2.10 6.34 -12.81
N ILE A 83 2.30 6.05 -11.52
CA ILE A 83 2.79 4.73 -11.06
C ILE A 83 1.75 3.64 -11.35
N ALA A 84 0.46 3.90 -11.10
CA ALA A 84 -0.60 2.94 -11.41
C ALA A 84 -0.74 2.68 -12.92
N ALA A 85 -0.54 3.71 -13.75
CA ALA A 85 -0.59 3.60 -15.22
C ALA A 85 0.66 2.92 -15.80
N ALA A 86 1.84 3.13 -15.21
CA ALA A 86 3.06 2.39 -15.53
C ALA A 86 2.94 0.89 -15.15
N GLY A 87 1.89 0.53 -14.40
CA GLY A 87 1.76 -0.73 -13.71
C GLY A 87 2.75 -0.82 -12.55
N PRO A 88 2.53 -1.73 -11.58
CA PRO A 88 3.66 -2.20 -10.80
C PRO A 88 4.64 -2.78 -11.83
N ALA A 89 5.69 -2.02 -12.17
CA ALA A 89 6.82 -2.55 -12.91
C ALA A 89 7.13 -3.87 -12.22
N ALA A 90 6.87 -4.96 -12.95
CA ALA A 90 6.88 -6.31 -12.43
C ALA A 90 8.03 -6.41 -11.43
N ALA A 91 7.69 -6.68 -10.17
CA ALA A 91 8.71 -7.01 -9.18
C ALA A 91 9.71 -7.93 -9.89
N PRO A 92 11.02 -7.64 -9.89
CA PRO A 92 11.97 -8.60 -10.43
C PRO A 92 11.67 -9.88 -9.67
N THR A 93 11.13 -10.86 -10.38
CA THR A 93 10.94 -12.21 -9.86
C THR A 93 12.25 -12.50 -9.15
N PRO A 94 12.28 -12.78 -7.84
CA PRO A 94 13.49 -13.30 -7.26
C PRO A 94 13.77 -14.54 -8.08
N ARG A 95 14.75 -14.45 -8.99
CA ARG A 95 15.40 -15.61 -9.54
C ARG A 95 15.97 -16.26 -8.30
N HIS A 96 15.19 -17.17 -7.72
CA HIS A 96 15.74 -18.25 -6.94
C HIS A 96 16.87 -18.76 -7.81
N VAL A 97 18.07 -18.42 -7.39
CA VAL A 97 19.30 -19.04 -7.82
C VAL A 97 18.99 -20.52 -7.69
N LEU A 98 18.80 -21.20 -8.83
CA LEU A 98 18.98 -22.63 -8.87
C LEU A 98 20.44 -22.83 -8.49
N CYS A 99 20.69 -22.99 -7.19
CA CYS A 99 21.87 -23.66 -6.70
C CYS A 99 21.73 -25.09 -7.22
N SER A 100 22.22 -25.33 -8.43
CA SER A 100 22.53 -26.67 -8.90
C SER A 100 23.56 -27.24 -7.93
N PRO A 101 23.29 -28.32 -7.20
CA PRO A 101 24.35 -29.00 -6.48
C PRO A 101 25.29 -29.61 -7.51
N ARG A 102 26.53 -29.10 -7.51
CA ARG A 102 27.70 -29.71 -8.12
C ARG A 102 28.00 -30.99 -7.32
N THR A 103 27.59 -32.13 -7.83
CA THR A 103 28.16 -33.44 -7.47
C THR A 103 28.86 -33.91 -8.74
N GLY A 104 30.15 -33.67 -8.91
CA GLY A 104 31.16 -34.39 -8.15
C GLY A 104 31.56 -35.62 -8.96
N SER A 105 32.09 -35.39 -10.18
CA SER A 105 32.85 -36.40 -10.90
C SER A 105 34.27 -36.40 -10.34
N GLN A 106 34.67 -37.51 -9.72
CA GLN A 106 36.00 -38.13 -9.83
C GLN A 106 36.18 -39.20 -8.74
N PRO A 107 37.14 -40.12 -8.89
CA PRO A 107 37.81 -40.60 -10.12
C PRO A 107 37.47 -42.07 -10.45
#